data_AF-A0A7R9TBA9-F1
#
_entry.id   AF-A0A7R9TBA9-F1
#
_cell.length_a   1.000
_cell.length_b   1.000
_cell.length_c   1.000
_cell.angle_alpha   90.00
_cell.angle_beta   90.00
_cell.angle_gamma   90.00
#
_symmetry.space_group_name_H-M   'P 1'
#
loop_
_entity.id
_entity.type
_entity.pdbx_description
1 polymer ?
#
loop_
_entity_poly.entity_id
_entity_poly.type
_entity_poly.pdbx_seq_one_letter_code
_entity_poly.pdbx_strand_id
1 'polypeptide(L)'
;GVTVFNFLVDGVTAKVGERVGARRWRAAAGRVRMAIAAALACGCVATGALLALRETLFALFAIEGSDVAVRARTYYAYRALGIAPQCVASSLGGCLGGYRRVHAATALSTTRAMVETIAVAATLTLSADADVVMRRIGIAYVLVVVAHALVGGALVLGLTPEGAPGPLAILPA
;
A
#
# COMPACT_ATOMS: atom_id res chain seq x y z
N GLY A 1 -8.41 -6.03 6.18
CA GLY A 1 -7.34 -5.41 7.00
C GLY A 1 -7.55 -3.91 7.02
N VAL A 2 -7.50 -3.28 8.20
CA VAL A 2 -7.65 -1.82 8.36
C VAL A 2 -6.40 -1.14 7.82
N THR A 3 -6.55 -0.19 6.90
CA THR A 3 -5.42 0.62 6.39
C THR A 3 -4.90 1.48 7.53
N VAL A 4 -3.76 1.10 8.11
CA VAL A 4 -3.08 1.81 9.22
C VAL A 4 -2.82 3.29 8.87
N PHE A 5 -2.77 3.62 7.58
CA PHE A 5 -2.57 4.96 7.06
C PHE A 5 -3.81 5.53 6.34
N ASN A 6 -5.03 5.33 6.84
CA ASN A 6 -6.23 5.96 6.27
C ASN A 6 -6.09 7.50 6.19
N PHE A 7 -5.38 8.12 7.13
CA PHE A 7 -5.08 9.55 7.07
C PHE A 7 -4.30 9.97 5.81
N LEU A 8 -3.48 9.08 5.23
CA LEU A 8 -2.81 9.34 3.95
C LEU A 8 -3.84 9.38 2.82
N VAL A 9 -4.78 8.44 2.80
CA VAL A 9 -5.84 8.39 1.77
C VAL A 9 -6.70 9.66 1.86
N ASP A 10 -7.19 9.98 3.06
CA ASP A 10 -8.10 11.12 3.26
C ASP A 10 -7.38 12.46 3.03
N GLY A 11 -6.18 12.61 3.58
CA GLY A 11 -5.38 13.82 3.44
C GLY A 11 -4.93 14.08 2.00
N VAL A 12 -4.55 13.02 1.27
CA VAL A 12 -4.19 13.13 -0.16
C VAL A 12 -5.43 13.41 -1.00
N THR A 13 -6.54 12.72 -0.76
CA THR A 13 -7.82 12.95 -1.43
C THR A 13 -8.25 14.42 -1.31
N ALA A 14 -8.24 14.96 -0.09
CA ALA A 14 -8.60 16.34 0.16
C ALA A 14 -7.67 17.33 -0.56
N LYS A 15 -6.34 17.16 -0.44
CA LYS A 15 -5.37 18.10 -1.02
C LYS A 15 -5.27 18.03 -2.55
N VAL A 16 -5.38 16.83 -3.13
CA VAL A 16 -5.42 16.67 -4.59
C VAL A 16 -6.77 17.17 -5.11
N GLY A 17 -7.87 16.79 -4.46
CA GLY A 17 -9.23 17.21 -4.81
C GLY A 17 -9.43 18.73 -4.78
N GLU A 18 -8.88 19.43 -3.79
CA GLU A 18 -8.88 20.90 -3.71
C GLU A 18 -8.27 21.53 -4.98
N ARG A 19 -7.12 21.01 -5.44
CA ARG A 19 -6.39 21.57 -6.60
C ARG A 19 -7.01 21.17 -7.93
N VAL A 20 -7.55 19.96 -8.03
CA VAL A 20 -8.34 19.49 -9.17
C VAL A 20 -9.61 20.31 -9.31
N GLY A 21 -10.35 20.53 -8.21
CA GLY A 21 -11.56 21.36 -8.19
C GLY A 21 -11.29 22.82 -8.56
N ALA A 22 -10.15 23.37 -8.12
CA ALA A 22 -9.69 24.71 -8.52
C ALA A 22 -9.11 24.77 -9.95
N ARG A 23 -9.13 23.68 -10.72
CA ARG A 23 -8.55 23.56 -12.07
C ARG A 23 -7.05 23.91 -12.15
N ARG A 24 -6.32 23.77 -11.05
CA ARG A 24 -4.88 24.08 -10.95
C ARG A 24 -4.04 22.84 -11.25
N TRP A 25 -4.07 22.38 -12.51
CA TRP A 25 -3.51 21.08 -12.94
C TRP A 25 -2.02 20.88 -12.61
N ARG A 26 -1.18 21.90 -12.86
CA ARG A 26 0.26 21.85 -12.52
C ARG A 26 0.48 21.68 -11.01
N ALA A 27 -0.30 22.39 -10.20
CA ALA A 27 -0.22 22.30 -8.75
C ALA A 27 -0.74 20.95 -8.23
N ALA A 28 -1.78 20.39 -8.86
CA ALA A 28 -2.27 19.04 -8.57
C ALA A 28 -1.18 17.99 -8.85
N ALA A 29 -0.49 18.07 -10.00
CA ALA A 29 0.61 17.17 -10.34
C ALA A 29 1.78 17.25 -9.34
N GLY A 30 2.14 18.46 -8.90
CA GLY A 30 3.12 18.65 -7.83
C GLY A 30 2.68 18.02 -6.50
N ARG A 31 1.39 18.10 -6.16
CA ARG A 31 0.86 17.51 -4.94
C ARG A 31 0.85 15.98 -4.97
N VAL A 32 0.55 15.39 -6.12
CA VAL A 32 0.64 13.92 -6.33
C VAL A 32 2.06 13.43 -6.15
N ARG A 33 3.06 14.10 -6.74
CA ARG A 33 4.49 13.79 -6.54
C ARG A 33 4.88 13.85 -5.07
N MET A 34 4.48 14.91 -4.37
CA MET A 34 4.79 15.07 -2.95
C MET A 34 4.10 14.03 -2.07
N ALA A 35 2.87 13.63 -2.41
CA ALA A 35 2.16 12.57 -1.70
C ALA A 35 2.89 11.22 -1.84
N ILE A 36 3.31 10.86 -3.05
CA ILE A 36 4.07 9.62 -3.32
C ILE A 36 5.42 9.65 -2.58
N ALA A 37 6.15 10.77 -2.67
CA ALA A 37 7.44 10.92 -1.99
C ALA A 37 7.31 10.83 -0.46
N ALA A 38 6.31 11.51 0.12
CA ALA A 38 6.04 11.43 1.55
C ALA A 38 5.62 10.02 1.98
N ALA A 39 4.77 9.35 1.19
CA ALA A 39 4.34 7.98 1.47
C ALA A 39 5.51 6.98 1.40
N LEU A 40 6.41 7.13 0.44
CA LEU A 40 7.65 6.35 0.38
C LEU A 40 8.54 6.60 1.58
N ALA A 41 8.80 7.87 1.93
CA ALA A 41 9.65 8.22 3.06
C ALA A 41 9.09 7.68 4.39
N CYS A 42 7.81 7.97 4.68
CA CYS A 42 7.13 7.46 5.87
C CYS A 42 7.07 5.94 5.88
N GLY A 43 6.80 5.31 4.73
CA GLY A 43 6.76 3.87 4.57
C GLY A 43 8.11 3.21 4.84
N CYS A 44 9.20 3.73 4.29
CA CYS A 44 10.56 3.24 4.54
C CYS A 44 10.98 3.41 6.00
N VAL A 45 10.67 4.57 6.62
CA VAL A 45 10.93 4.81 8.04
C VAL A 45 10.14 3.81 8.90
N ALA A 46 8.86 3.58 8.60
CA ALA A 46 8.03 2.62 9.31
C ALA A 46 8.54 1.17 9.13
N THR A 47 8.90 0.78 7.91
CA THR A 47 9.52 -0.53 7.65
C THR A 47 10.81 -0.70 8.45
N GLY A 48 11.69 0.30 8.43
CA GLY A 48 12.95 0.28 9.18
C GLY A 48 12.72 0.17 10.69
N ALA A 49 11.82 0.98 11.24
CA ALA A 49 11.47 0.96 12.66
C ALA A 49 10.90 -0.39 13.09
N LEU A 50 10.01 -0.99 12.29
CA LEU A 50 9.42 -2.30 12.60
C LEU A 50 10.44 -3.43 12.53
N LEU A 51 11.36 -3.40 11.56
CA LEU A 51 12.43 -4.38 11.48
C LEU A 51 13.43 -4.23 12.64
N ALA A 52 13.76 -2.99 13.03
CA ALA A 52 14.68 -2.72 14.15
C ALA A 52 14.08 -3.10 15.51
N LEU A 53 12.78 -2.84 15.71
CA LEU A 53 12.07 -3.12 16.96
C LEU A 53 11.52 -4.55 17.03
N ARG A 54 11.85 -5.42 16.06
CA ARG A 54 11.32 -6.79 15.97
C ARG A 54 11.50 -7.57 17.26
N GLU A 55 12.72 -7.65 17.79
CA GLU A 55 12.99 -8.44 19.00
C GLU A 55 12.24 -7.85 20.21
N THR A 56 12.25 -6.51 20.37
CA THR A 56 11.52 -5.82 21.43
C THR A 56 10.01 -6.09 21.37
N LEU A 57 9.42 -6.12 20.17
CA LEU A 57 8.00 -6.43 20.00
C LEU A 57 7.69 -7.88 20.36
N PHE A 58 8.54 -8.83 19.98
CA PHE A 58 8.34 -10.24 20.32
C PHE A 58 8.50 -10.52 21.82
N ALA A 59 9.44 -9.83 22.46
CA ALA A 59 9.58 -9.82 23.93
C ALA A 59 8.35 -9.19 24.60
N LEU A 60 7.86 -8.06 24.10
CA LEU A 60 6.67 -7.38 24.62
C LEU A 60 5.41 -8.27 24.57
N PHE A 61 5.25 -9.05 23.51
CA PHE A 61 4.13 -9.99 23.37
C PHE A 61 4.35 -11.33 24.10
N ALA A 62 5.44 -11.50 24.85
CA ALA A 62 5.79 -12.72 25.58
C ALA A 62 5.76 -13.99 24.71
N ILE A 63 6.14 -13.87 23.43
CA ILE A 63 6.13 -14.98 22.47
C ILE A 63 7.49 -15.70 22.44
N GLU A 64 8.53 -15.11 23.06
CA GLU A 64 9.89 -15.66 23.11
C GLU A 64 9.91 -17.08 23.70
N GLY A 65 10.43 -18.05 22.94
CA GLY A 65 10.54 -19.46 23.32
C GLY A 65 9.44 -20.39 22.81
N SER A 66 8.41 -19.88 22.13
CA SER A 66 7.37 -20.72 21.49
C SER A 66 7.71 -21.08 20.03
N ASP A 67 7.24 -22.25 19.56
CA ASP A 67 7.30 -22.62 18.13
C ASP A 67 6.58 -21.59 17.23
N VAL A 68 5.62 -20.86 17.80
CA VAL A 68 4.92 -19.75 17.14
C VAL A 68 5.85 -18.58 16.85
N ALA A 69 6.86 -18.32 17.70
CA ALA A 69 7.79 -17.21 17.53
C ALA A 69 8.62 -17.36 16.24
N VAL A 70 9.10 -18.56 15.95
CA VAL A 70 9.94 -18.84 14.77
C VAL A 70 9.13 -18.57 13.48
N ARG A 71 7.89 -19.07 13.45
CA ARG A 71 6.94 -18.87 12.34
C ARG A 71 6.54 -17.41 12.18
N ALA A 72 6.20 -16.76 13.29
CA ALA A 72 5.76 -15.38 13.31
C ALA A 72 6.89 -14.42 12.90
N ARG A 73 8.15 -14.68 13.24
CA ARG A 73 9.30 -13.85 12.82
C ARG A 73 9.42 -13.75 11.31
N THR A 74 9.28 -14.87 10.62
CA THR A 74 9.35 -14.95 9.15
C THR A 74 8.20 -14.16 8.52
N TYR A 75 6.97 -14.42 8.97
CA TYR A 75 5.80 -13.70 8.48
C TYR A 75 5.87 -12.19 8.76
N TYR A 76 6.32 -11.81 9.96
CA TYR A 76 6.49 -10.43 10.39
C TYR A 76 7.46 -9.67 9.50
N ALA A 77 8.59 -10.28 9.13
CA ALA A 77 9.56 -9.64 8.23
C ALA A 77 8.94 -9.31 6.87
N TYR A 78 8.20 -10.24 6.26
CA TYR A 78 7.49 -9.97 5.01
C TYR A 78 6.42 -8.87 5.16
N ARG A 79 5.68 -8.88 6.28
CA ARG A 79 4.69 -7.83 6.57
C ARG A 79 5.34 -6.45 6.70
N ALA A 80 6.48 -6.35 7.37
CA ALA A 80 7.23 -5.11 7.51
C ALA A 80 7.76 -4.61 6.15
N LEU A 81 8.27 -5.50 5.29
CA LEU A 81 8.72 -5.15 3.94
C LEU A 81 7.58 -4.62 3.05
N GLY A 82 6.35 -5.10 3.23
CA GLY A 82 5.19 -4.63 2.48
C GLY A 82 4.67 -3.25 2.90
N ILE A 83 5.14 -2.65 3.99
CA ILE A 83 4.60 -1.38 4.48
C ILE A 83 4.90 -0.21 3.56
N ALA A 84 6.12 -0.09 3.06
CA ALA A 84 6.49 0.97 2.13
C ALA A 84 5.61 0.97 0.85
N PRO A 85 5.51 -0.15 0.10
CA PRO A 85 4.62 -0.19 -1.07
C PRO A 85 3.14 -0.04 -0.68
N GLN A 86 2.72 -0.46 0.52
CA GLN A 86 1.35 -0.25 0.99
C GLN A 86 1.05 1.23 1.20
N CYS A 87 1.96 2.00 1.80
CA CYS A 87 1.81 3.44 1.97
C CYS A 87 1.67 4.14 0.62
N VAL A 88 2.50 3.77 -0.35
CA VAL A 88 2.41 4.28 -1.73
C VAL A 88 1.06 3.97 -2.34
N ALA A 89 0.60 2.72 -2.26
CA ALA A 89 -0.68 2.34 -2.82
C ALA A 89 -1.87 3.08 -2.17
N SER A 90 -1.84 3.27 -0.85
CA SER A 90 -2.83 4.08 -0.13
C SER A 90 -2.81 5.53 -0.63
N SER A 91 -1.63 6.13 -0.79
CA SER A 91 -1.51 7.48 -1.34
C SER A 91 -2.06 7.56 -2.77
N LEU A 92 -1.81 6.56 -3.61
CA LEU A 92 -2.33 6.50 -4.99
C LEU A 92 -3.85 6.37 -5.03
N GLY A 93 -4.44 5.56 -4.14
CA GLY A 93 -5.88 5.49 -3.94
C GLY A 93 -6.46 6.86 -3.56
N GLY A 94 -5.79 7.60 -2.69
CA GLY A 94 -6.16 8.98 -2.36
C GLY A 94 -6.05 9.94 -3.54
N CYS A 95 -5.02 9.82 -4.38
CA CYS A 95 -4.91 10.61 -5.62
C CYS A 95 -6.08 10.34 -6.57
N LEU A 96 -6.45 9.06 -6.78
CA LEU A 96 -7.60 8.68 -7.60
C LEU A 96 -8.93 9.21 -7.02
N GLY A 97 -9.09 9.17 -5.70
CA GLY A 97 -10.21 9.82 -5.00
C GLY A 97 -10.25 11.33 -5.28
N GLY A 98 -9.10 12.01 -5.16
CA GLY A 98 -8.97 13.44 -5.46
C GLY A 98 -9.22 13.80 -6.93
N TYR A 99 -9.00 12.86 -7.86
CA TYR A 99 -9.36 13.00 -9.27
C TYR A 99 -10.86 12.82 -9.55
N ARG A 100 -11.65 12.52 -8.51
CA ARG A 100 -13.05 12.09 -8.59
C ARG A 100 -13.24 10.76 -9.33
N ARG A 101 -12.19 9.93 -9.41
CA ARG A 101 -12.22 8.57 -9.97
C ARG A 101 -12.42 7.52 -8.88
N VAL A 102 -13.44 7.72 -8.03
CA VAL A 102 -13.70 6.87 -6.85
C VAL A 102 -13.92 5.42 -7.25
N HIS A 103 -14.62 5.15 -8.37
CA HIS A 103 -14.81 3.78 -8.86
C HIS A 103 -13.49 3.06 -9.16
N ALA A 104 -12.50 3.76 -9.71
CA ALA A 104 -11.18 3.18 -9.98
C ALA A 104 -10.43 2.89 -8.66
N ALA A 105 -10.49 3.80 -7.69
CA ALA A 105 -9.90 3.61 -6.36
C ALA A 105 -10.54 2.42 -5.62
N THR A 106 -11.86 2.30 -5.67
CA THR A 106 -12.62 1.20 -5.08
C THR A 106 -12.29 -0.11 -5.77
N ALA A 107 -12.35 -0.17 -7.11
CA ALA A 107 -12.02 -1.38 -7.87
C ALA A 107 -10.59 -1.86 -7.57
N LEU A 108 -9.62 -0.94 -7.52
CA LEU A 108 -8.24 -1.25 -7.18
C LEU A 108 -8.12 -1.88 -5.78
N SER A 109 -8.82 -1.33 -4.78
CA SER A 109 -8.81 -1.81 -3.39
C SER A 109 -9.51 -3.15 -3.23
N THR A 110 -10.68 -3.32 -3.85
CA THR A 110 -11.45 -4.57 -3.83
C THR A 110 -10.69 -5.70 -4.52
N THR A 111 -10.13 -5.45 -5.72
CA THR A 111 -9.35 -6.46 -6.45
C THR A 111 -8.14 -6.92 -5.64
N ARG A 112 -7.44 -6.00 -4.97
CA ARG A 112 -6.34 -6.38 -4.07
C ARG A 112 -6.82 -7.31 -2.96
N ALA A 113 -7.91 -6.95 -2.27
CA ALA A 113 -8.43 -7.76 -1.18
C ALA A 113 -8.86 -9.16 -1.66
N MET A 114 -9.48 -9.25 -2.85
CA MET A 114 -9.82 -10.53 -3.48
C MET A 114 -8.57 -11.35 -3.78
N VAL A 115 -7.55 -10.77 -4.44
CA VAL A 115 -6.31 -11.47 -4.78
C VAL A 115 -5.57 -11.94 -3.53
N GLU A 116 -5.49 -11.12 -2.49
CA GLU A 116 -4.86 -11.50 -1.21
C GLU A 116 -5.60 -12.68 -0.57
N THR A 117 -6.93 -12.66 -0.57
CA THR A 117 -7.77 -13.75 -0.04
C THR A 117 -7.56 -15.05 -0.82
N ILE A 118 -7.57 -14.98 -2.15
CA ILE A 118 -7.33 -16.14 -3.02
C ILE A 118 -5.93 -16.69 -2.80
N ALA A 119 -4.91 -15.84 -2.69
CA ALA A 119 -3.54 -16.28 -2.47
C ALA A 119 -3.36 -16.99 -1.12
N VAL A 120 -4.01 -16.48 -0.07
CA VAL A 120 -4.04 -17.14 1.25
C VAL A 120 -4.74 -18.49 1.17
N ALA A 121 -5.93 -18.54 0.57
CA ALA A 121 -6.70 -19.78 0.42
C ALA A 121 -5.92 -20.84 -0.37
N ALA A 122 -5.33 -20.46 -1.50
CA ALA A 122 -4.51 -21.34 -2.33
C ALA A 122 -3.26 -21.84 -1.58
N THR A 123 -2.64 -20.99 -0.76
CA THR A 123 -1.46 -21.40 0.02
C THR A 123 -1.84 -22.47 1.06
N LEU A 124 -2.99 -22.33 1.71
CA LEU A 124 -3.49 -23.27 2.71
C LEU A 124 -3.89 -24.61 2.10
N THR A 125 -4.36 -24.65 0.85
CA THR A 125 -4.72 -25.91 0.18
C THR A 125 -3.51 -26.66 -0.39
N LEU A 126 -2.41 -25.96 -0.69
CA LEU A 126 -1.22 -26.53 -1.33
C LEU A 126 -0.18 -27.10 -0.36
N SER A 127 -0.31 -26.86 0.95
CA SER A 127 0.65 -27.37 1.93
C SER A 127 0.04 -27.44 3.33
N ALA A 128 0.33 -28.53 4.05
CA ALA A 128 0.02 -28.67 5.48
C ALA A 128 1.17 -28.20 6.38
N ASP A 129 2.34 -27.89 5.82
CA ASP A 129 3.51 -27.42 6.56
C ASP A 129 3.34 -25.93 6.90
N ALA A 130 3.21 -25.63 8.20
CA ALA A 130 2.97 -24.29 8.70
C ALA A 130 4.11 -23.30 8.39
N ASP A 131 5.37 -23.74 8.34
CA ASP A 131 6.51 -22.86 8.02
C ASP A 131 6.47 -22.45 6.55
N VAL A 132 6.19 -23.43 5.67
CA VAL A 132 6.02 -23.20 4.24
C VAL A 132 4.82 -22.30 3.97
N VAL A 133 3.70 -22.54 4.64
CA VAL A 133 2.47 -21.73 4.53
C VAL A 133 2.73 -20.29 4.94
N MET A 134 3.29 -20.05 6.13
CA MET A 134 3.53 -18.69 6.63
C MET A 134 4.48 -17.90 5.72
N ARG A 135 5.55 -18.53 5.23
CA ARG A 135 6.46 -17.92 4.27
C ARG A 135 5.75 -17.57 2.95
N ARG A 136 4.97 -18.49 2.40
CA ARG A 136 4.22 -18.29 1.15
C ARG A 136 3.17 -17.18 1.28
N ILE A 137 2.43 -17.12 2.39
CA ILE A 137 1.49 -16.03 2.67
C ILE A 137 2.24 -14.69 2.76
N GLY A 138 3.38 -14.64 3.45
CA GLY A 138 4.21 -13.45 3.55
C GLY A 138 4.68 -12.94 2.17
N ILE A 139 5.22 -13.83 1.34
CA ILE A 139 5.65 -13.52 -0.04
C ILE A 139 4.46 -13.04 -0.87
N ALA A 140 3.34 -13.77 -0.85
CA ALA A 140 2.14 -13.41 -1.60
C ALA A 140 1.63 -12.02 -1.21
N TYR A 141 1.60 -11.70 0.08
CA TYR A 141 1.26 -10.36 0.54
C TYR A 141 2.17 -9.29 -0.07
N VAL A 142 3.49 -9.45 0.02
CA VAL A 142 4.44 -8.47 -0.55
C VAL A 142 4.21 -8.28 -2.05
N LEU A 143 4.07 -9.38 -2.80
CA LEU A 143 3.80 -9.33 -4.24
C LEU A 143 2.50 -8.60 -4.56
N VAL A 144 1.42 -8.91 -3.83
CA VAL A 144 0.11 -8.27 -4.03
C VAL A 144 0.17 -6.78 -3.72
N VAL A 145 0.85 -6.37 -2.65
CA VAL A 145 0.99 -4.95 -2.31
C VAL A 145 1.80 -4.19 -3.35
N VAL A 146 2.92 -4.77 -3.81
CA VAL A 146 3.77 -4.17 -4.86
C VAL A 146 2.99 -4.05 -6.16
N ALA A 147 2.32 -5.11 -6.61
CA ALA A 147 1.48 -5.09 -7.81
C ALA A 147 0.39 -4.03 -7.70
N HIS A 148 -0.26 -3.92 -6.54
CA HIS A 148 -1.28 -2.92 -6.28
C HIS A 148 -0.74 -1.49 -6.32
N ALA A 149 0.46 -1.23 -5.81
CA ALA A 149 1.13 0.06 -5.95
C ALA A 149 1.47 0.38 -7.41
N LEU A 150 1.95 -0.60 -8.18
CA LEU A 150 2.26 -0.44 -9.61
C LEU A 150 1.02 -0.14 -10.45
N VAL A 151 -0.06 -0.92 -10.26
CA VAL A 151 -1.33 -0.70 -10.96
C VAL A 151 -1.94 0.63 -10.53
N GLY A 152 -1.89 0.98 -9.24
CA GLY A 152 -2.32 2.31 -8.77
C GLY A 152 -1.52 3.44 -9.41
N GLY A 153 -0.21 3.27 -9.59
CA GLY A 153 0.66 4.24 -10.26
C GLY A 153 0.28 4.40 -11.74
N ALA A 154 0.09 3.29 -12.44
CA ALA A 154 -0.36 3.29 -13.83
C ALA A 154 -1.73 3.98 -14.00
N LEU A 155 -2.68 3.73 -13.09
CA LEU A 155 -3.98 4.39 -13.09
C LEU A 155 -3.86 5.90 -12.83
N VAL A 156 -3.03 6.32 -11.87
CA VAL A 156 -2.83 7.74 -11.56
C VAL A 156 -2.13 8.49 -12.72
N LEU A 157 -1.25 7.82 -13.47
CA LEU A 157 -0.59 8.37 -14.65
C LEU A 157 -1.49 8.37 -15.89
N GLY A 158 -2.32 7.34 -16.07
CA GLY A 158 -3.14 7.16 -17.26
C GLY A 158 -4.52 7.81 -17.18
N LEU A 159 -5.11 7.92 -15.99
CA LEU A 159 -6.45 8.49 -15.84
C LEU A 159 -6.41 10.00 -15.70
N THR A 160 -7.11 10.66 -16.61
CA THR A 160 -7.34 12.10 -16.57
C THR A 160 -8.31 12.46 -15.43
N PRO A 161 -7.95 13.43 -14.56
CA PRO A 161 -8.88 14.00 -13.58
C PRO A 161 -10.15 14.50 -14.25
N GLU A 162 -11.27 14.40 -13.56
CA GLU A 162 -12.55 14.87 -14.10
C GLU A 162 -12.49 16.36 -14.48
N GLY A 163 -12.80 16.70 -15.74
CA GLY A 163 -12.76 18.07 -16.26
C GLY A 163 -11.38 18.59 -16.68
N ALA A 164 -10.31 17.79 -16.59
CA ALA A 164 -9.00 18.16 -17.12
C ALA A 164 -8.89 17.91 -18.63
N PRO A 165 -8.11 18.70 -19.38
CA PRO A 165 -7.92 18.53 -20.82
C PRO A 165 -7.06 17.30 -21.19
N GLY A 166 -6.38 16.70 -20.20
CA GLY A 166 -5.53 15.53 -20.40
C GLY A 166 -4.88 15.07 -19.09
N PRO A 167 -4.09 13.97 -19.13
CA PRO A 167 -3.39 13.45 -17.96
C PRO A 167 -2.47 14.48 -17.31
N LEU A 168 -2.26 14.36 -15.99
CA LEU A 168 -1.38 15.26 -15.27
C LEU A 168 0.09 14.96 -15.58
N ALA A 169 0.89 16.03 -15.77
CA ALA A 169 2.34 15.94 -15.93
C ALA A 169 3.04 15.64 -14.58
N ILE A 170 2.97 14.37 -14.17
CA ILE A 170 3.52 13.87 -12.90
C ILE A 170 4.99 13.49 -13.07
N LEU A 171 5.36 12.92 -14.21
CA LEU A 171 6.75 12.62 -14.53
C LEU A 171 7.49 13.91 -14.92
N PRO A 172 8.77 14.08 -14.52
CA PRO A 172 9.58 15.17 -15.05
C PRO A 172 9.69 15.03 -16.57
N ALA A 173 9.55 16.17 -17.26
CA ALA A 173 9.76 16.28 -18.70
C ALA A 173 11.25 16.21 -19.06
#